data_AF-A0A7V4UN75-F1
#
_entry.id   AF-A0A7V4UN75-F1
#
_cell.length_a   1.000
_cell.length_b   1.000
_cell.length_c   1.000
_cell.angle_alpha   90.00
_cell.angle_beta   90.00
_cell.angle_gamma   90.00
#
_symmetry.space_group_name_H-M   'P 1'
#
loop_
_entity.id
_entity.type
_entity.pdbx_description
1 polymer ?
#
loop_
_entity_poly.entity_id
_entity_poly.type
_entity_poly.pdbx_seq_one_letter_code
_entity_poly.pdbx_strand_id
1 'polypeptide(L)'
;MGIRLAVIGPLQAMDMGGLDLIYKGMKILYPLIDRSLDIQNLLKEKIERKELGIKTGKGFFQYPQQNHLPLKERDKKLLSLLTLFPVKE
;
A
#
# COMPACT_ATOMS: atom_id res chain seq x y z
N MET A 1 8.57 10.59 0.07
CA MET A 1 7.37 9.76 -0.16
C MET A 1 6.38 10.33 -1.20
N GLY A 2 6.64 11.49 -1.83
CA GLY A 2 5.67 12.13 -2.73
C GLY A 2 5.51 11.49 -4.11
N ILE A 3 6.60 11.25 -4.84
CA ILE A 3 6.53 10.84 -6.25
C ILE A 3 5.83 9.49 -6.48
N ARG A 4 5.91 8.58 -5.50
CA ARG A 4 5.19 7.30 -5.56
C ARG A 4 3.68 7.50 -5.50
N LEU A 5 3.20 8.47 -4.71
CA LEU A 5 1.77 8.76 -4.57
C LEU A 5 1.15 9.33 -5.85
N ALA A 6 1.95 9.90 -6.76
CA ALA A 6 1.49 10.33 -8.08
C ALA A 6 1.14 9.16 -9.02
N VAL A 7 1.64 7.96 -8.73
CA VAL A 7 1.43 6.76 -9.54
C VAL A 7 0.41 5.81 -8.91
N ILE A 8 0.39 5.77 -7.57
CA ILE A 8 -0.43 4.83 -6.81
C ILE A 8 -0.96 5.49 -5.54
N GLY A 9 -2.27 5.35 -5.30
CA GLY A 9 -2.91 5.87 -4.09
C GLY A 9 -2.44 5.14 -2.81
N PRO A 10 -2.54 5.78 -1.64
CA PRO A 10 -2.04 5.22 -0.37
C PRO A 10 -2.69 3.88 0.00
N LEU A 11 -4.01 3.74 -0.20
CA LEU A 11 -4.73 2.49 0.08
C LEU A 11 -4.28 1.35 -0.85
N GLN A 12 -4.04 1.65 -2.12
CA GLN A 12 -3.54 0.66 -3.08
C GLN A 12 -2.08 0.28 -2.77
N ALA A 13 -1.28 1.23 -2.27
CA ALA A 13 0.07 0.95 -1.79
C ALA A 13 0.07 0.06 -0.52
N MET A 14 -0.91 0.23 0.38
CA MET A 14 -1.11 -0.68 1.52
C MET A 14 -1.47 -2.10 1.04
N ASP A 15 -2.39 -2.23 0.07
CA ASP A 15 -2.74 -3.53 -0.52
C ASP A 15 -1.56 -4.23 -1.21
N MET A 16 -0.63 -3.45 -1.78
CA MET A 16 0.62 -3.98 -2.33
C MET A 16 1.58 -4.48 -1.24
N GLY A 17 1.67 -3.76 -0.12
CA GLY A 17 2.55 -4.12 1.00
C GLY A 17 2.02 -5.28 1.84
N GLY A 18 0.71 -5.53 1.78
CA GLY A 18 0.03 -6.52 2.60
C GLY A 18 -0.54 -5.92 3.88
N LEU A 19 -1.87 -5.98 4.04
CA LEU A 19 -2.55 -5.29 5.14
C LEU A 19 -2.17 -5.80 6.53
N ASP A 20 -1.87 -7.10 6.65
CA ASP A 20 -1.37 -7.72 7.87
C ASP A 20 0.02 -7.22 8.28
N LEU A 21 0.93 -7.02 7.33
CA LEU A 21 2.25 -6.47 7.58
C LEU A 21 2.16 -4.99 7.96
N ILE A 22 1.37 -4.22 7.21
CA ILE A 22 1.10 -2.81 7.51
C ILE A 22 0.54 -2.67 8.93
N TYR A 23 -0.43 -3.50 9.31
CA TYR A 23 -1.05 -3.48 10.64
C TYR A 23 -0.02 -3.75 11.76
N LYS A 24 0.89 -4.70 11.57
CA LYS A 24 2.00 -4.94 12.51
C LYS A 24 2.91 -3.71 12.65
N GLY A 25 3.24 -3.06 11.52
CA GLY A 25 4.02 -1.82 11.52
C GLY A 25 3.31 -0.67 12.24
N MET A 26 2.00 -0.50 12.00
CA MET A 26 1.18 0.51 12.66
C MET A 26 1.15 0.32 14.18
N LYS A 27 1.07 -0.92 14.69
CA LYS A 27 1.14 -1.20 16.13
C LYS A 27 2.42 -0.69 16.80
N ILE A 28 3.52 -0.66 16.06
CA ILE A 28 4.82 -0.18 16.55
C ILE A 28 4.89 1.34 16.42
N LEU A 29 4.44 1.88 15.29
CA LEU A 29 4.66 3.28 14.93
C LEU A 29 3.62 4.23 15.54
N TYR A 30 2.34 3.86 15.57
CA TYR A 30 1.25 4.74 16.00
C TYR A 30 1.42 5.29 17.42
N PRO A 31 1.86 4.53 18.43
CA PRO A 31 2.13 5.07 19.76
C PRO A 31 3.13 6.24 19.79
N LEU A 32 3.95 6.39 18.74
CA LEU A 32 4.97 7.42 18.62
C LEU A 32 4.51 8.65 17.81
N ILE A 33 3.50 8.50 16.93
CA ILE A 33 3.15 9.53 15.94
C ILE A 33 1.65 9.86 15.86
N ASP A 34 0.79 9.08 16.51
CA ASP A 34 -0.67 9.17 16.42
C ASP A 34 -1.26 9.29 17.83
N ARG A 35 -2.37 10.05 17.97
CA ARG A 35 -3.09 10.23 19.25
C ARG A 35 -4.34 9.37 19.38
N SER A 36 -4.66 8.60 18.34
CA SER A 36 -5.77 7.64 18.36
C SER A 36 -5.50 6.56 19.38
N LEU A 37 -6.55 6.13 20.07
CA LEU A 37 -6.44 5.10 21.12
C LEU A 37 -6.17 3.71 20.55
N ASP A 38 -6.47 3.48 19.27
CA ASP A 38 -6.29 2.18 18.60
C ASP A 38 -6.19 2.36 17.08
N ILE A 39 -5.73 1.31 16.39
CA ILE A 39 -5.71 1.23 14.93
C ILE A 39 -7.14 1.14 14.40
N GLN A 40 -7.36 1.70 13.20
CA GLN A 40 -8.68 1.79 12.57
C GLN A 40 -9.34 0.42 12.42
N ASN A 41 -10.59 0.29 12.89
CA ASN A 41 -11.36 -0.95 12.87
C ASN A 41 -11.50 -1.53 11.46
N LEU A 42 -11.65 -0.67 10.45
CA LEU A 42 -11.75 -1.09 9.05
C LEU A 42 -10.56 -1.97 8.61
N LEU A 43 -9.36 -1.70 9.10
CA LEU A 43 -8.18 -2.50 8.77
C LEU A 43 -8.23 -3.86 9.47
N LYS A 44 -8.69 -3.91 10.74
CA LYS A 44 -8.87 -5.15 11.49
C LYS A 44 -9.88 -6.08 10.81
N GLU A 45 -11.04 -5.54 10.44
CA GLU A 45 -12.09 -6.30 9.76
C GLU A 45 -11.60 -6.90 8.43
N LYS A 46 -10.80 -6.16 7.64
CA LYS A 46 -10.22 -6.69 6.41
C LYS A 46 -9.27 -7.85 6.67
N ILE A 47 -8.45 -7.75 7.71
CA ILE A 47 -7.53 -8.83 8.10
C ILE A 47 -8.30 -10.07 8.55
N GLU A 48 -9.36 -9.90 9.35
CA GLU A 48 -10.24 -10.99 9.79
C GLU A 48 -10.91 -11.71 8.61
N ARG A 49 -11.33 -10.96 7.59
CA ARG A 49 -11.87 -11.50 6.33
C ARG A 49 -10.82 -12.07 5.37
N LYS A 50 -9.54 -12.12 5.75
CA LYS A 50 -8.39 -12.51 4.88
C LYS A 50 -8.29 -11.67 3.60
N GLU A 51 -8.78 -10.43 3.63
CA GLU A 51 -8.64 -9.45 2.55
C GLU A 51 -7.30 -8.71 2.71
N LEU A 52 -6.19 -9.40 2.48
CA LEU A 52 -4.84 -8.91 2.80
C LEU A 52 -4.16 -8.11 1.67
N GLY A 53 -4.89 -7.78 0.61
CA GLY A 53 -4.38 -7.04 -0.56
C GLY A 53 -4.12 -7.94 -1.76
N ILE A 54 -3.08 -7.62 -2.54
CA ILE A 54 -2.79 -8.31 -3.81
C ILE A 54 -2.57 -9.82 -3.60
N LYS A 55 -1.90 -10.19 -2.50
CA LYS A 55 -1.53 -11.59 -2.21
C LYS A 55 -2.74 -12.51 -1.98
N THR A 56 -3.90 -11.96 -1.64
CA THR A 56 -5.16 -12.71 -1.45
C THR A 56 -6.18 -12.41 -2.54
N GLY A 57 -5.82 -11.61 -3.56
CA GLY A 57 -6.74 -11.19 -4.62
C GLY A 57 -7.73 -10.09 -4.18
N LYS A 58 -7.66 -9.59 -2.94
CA LYS A 58 -8.55 -8.55 -2.42
C LYS A 58 -7.98 -7.88 -1.17
N GLY A 59 -8.07 -6.56 -1.11
CA GLY A 59 -7.82 -5.74 0.07
C GLY A 59 -8.79 -4.57 0.15
N PHE A 60 -8.32 -3.34 0.07
CA PHE A 60 -9.16 -2.17 -0.25
C PHE A 60 -9.72 -2.24 -1.68
N PHE A 61 -8.96 -2.82 -2.62
CA PHE A 61 -9.39 -3.05 -3.99
C PHE A 61 -9.52 -4.54 -4.32
N GLN A 62 -10.25 -4.86 -5.38
CA GLN A 62 -10.34 -6.21 -5.93
C GLN A 62 -9.23 -6.44 -6.96
N TYR A 63 -8.54 -7.58 -6.87
CA TYR A 63 -7.49 -7.98 -7.79
C TYR A 63 -7.91 -9.28 -8.48
N PRO A 64 -8.48 -9.21 -9.70
CA PRO A 64 -9.11 -10.34 -10.39
C PRO A 64 -8.12 -11.45 -10.79
N GLN A 65 -6.82 -11.21 -10.68
CA GLN A 65 -5.78 -12.20 -10.84
C GLN A 65 -4.83 -12.08 -9.64
N GLN A 66 -4.45 -13.19 -9.00
CA GLN A 66 -3.36 -13.22 -8.00
C GLN A 66 -2.01 -13.05 -8.70
N ASN A 67 -1.86 -11.97 -9.48
CA ASN A 67 -0.63 -11.70 -10.19
C ASN A 67 -0.11 -10.31 -9.87
N HIS A 68 1.18 -10.16 -10.06
CA HIS A 68 1.90 -8.93 -9.77
C HIS A 68 1.78 -7.90 -10.91
N LEU A 69 0.80 -8.04 -11.82
CA LEU A 69 0.58 -7.08 -12.90
C LEU A 69 0.42 -5.64 -12.38
N PRO A 70 -0.36 -5.38 -11.31
CA PRO A 70 -0.48 -4.03 -10.76
C PRO A 70 0.85 -3.45 -10.26
N LEU A 71 1.77 -4.29 -9.78
CA LEU A 71 3.12 -3.85 -9.37
C LEU A 71 3.96 -3.45 -10.58
N LYS A 72 3.93 -4.26 -11.65
CA LYS A 72 4.69 -3.97 -12.88
C LYS A 72 4.22 -2.68 -13.55
N GLU A 73 2.91 -2.44 -13.60
CA GLU A 73 2.35 -1.21 -14.17
C GLU A 73 2.74 0.02 -13.37
N ARG A 74 2.68 -0.07 -12.03
CA ARG A 74 3.16 0.98 -11.13
C ARG A 74 4.63 1.28 -11.40
N ASP A 75 5.49 0.26 -11.49
CA ASP A 75 6.92 0.45 -11.69
C ASP A 75 7.22 1.12 -13.03
N LYS A 76 6.54 0.70 -14.10
CA LYS A 76 6.67 1.34 -15.41
C LYS A 76 6.30 2.82 -15.37
N LYS A 77 5.17 3.16 -14.74
CA LYS A 77 4.72 4.56 -14.57
C LYS A 77 5.70 5.37 -13.72
N LEU A 78 6.20 4.80 -12.62
CA LEU A 78 7.15 5.47 -11.74
C LEU A 78 8.48 5.75 -12.45
N LEU A 79 9.02 4.76 -13.17
CA LEU A 79 10.24 4.94 -13.97
C LEU A 79 10.04 6.04 -15.02
N SER A 80 8.91 6.04 -15.72
CA SER A 80 8.59 7.10 -16.70
C SER A 80 8.45 8.49 -16.08
N LEU A 81 8.01 8.61 -14.83
CA LEU A 81 7.99 9.90 -14.13
C LEU A 81 9.39 10.32 -13.71
N LEU A 82 10.20 9.39 -13.21
CA LEU A 82 11.57 9.68 -12.78
C LEU A 82 12.45 10.19 -13.93
N THR A 83 12.21 9.76 -15.18
CA THR A 83 12.94 10.31 -16.33
C THR A 83 12.66 11.80 -16.59
N LEU A 84 11.58 12.36 -16.03
CA LEU A 84 11.25 13.79 -16.15
C LEU A 84 12.02 14.66 -15.13
N PHE A 85 12.65 14.04 -14.12
CA PHE A 85 13.44 14.72 -13.12
C PHE A 85 14.92 14.41 -13.36
N PRO A 86 15.66 15.28 -14.08
CA PRO A 86 17.09 15.08 -14.26
C PRO A 86 17.76 15.05 -12.88
N VAL A 87 18.52 14.00 -12.61
CA VAL A 87 19.38 13.94 -11.44
C VAL A 87 20.45 15.01 -11.63
N LYS A 88 20.41 16.06 -10.81
CA LYS A 88 21.56 16.97 -10.73
C LYS A 88 22.72 16.19 -10.11
N GLU A 89 23.83 16.12 -10.84
CA GLU A 89 25.13 15.65 -10.34
C GLU A 89 25.60 16.50 -9.16
#